data_AF-E2S5T6-F1
#
_entry.id   AF-E2S5T6-F1
#
_cell.length_a   1.000
_cell.length_b   1.000
_cell.length_c   1.000
_cell.angle_alpha   90.00
_cell.angle_beta   90.00
_cell.angle_gamma   90.00
#
_symmetry.space_group_name_H-M   'P 1'
#
loop_
_entity.id
_entity.type
_entity.pdbx_description
1 polymer ?
#
loop_
_entity_poly.entity_id
_entity_poly.type
_entity_poly.pdbx_seq_one_letter_code
_entity_poly.pdbx_strand_id
1 'polypeptide(L)'
;MAHFNTTPTPLLRLDGASVSWALTIIDRTDICHHLDTWRRVDGYDPTKGGRPKSVNDRTILALYLILARSGQPMHLTTMTTLLASPDTTDKALELLNLPSRDRARRVGDSYATQHNNWYHRLWRALHSFLDVVDPFDNIPHRARLTRAEFNRLMDEQDPERREEKWQRATYVFNELVMASTQDMPEEYRANWQGDLTLDGTLIPGVRRGNNRWTNRPDDLMSSEPEAGWYSRDERQETHGESKRRRNAKHVWGWEATLVAGVIRDQGPYAQPHLIMGMAFDRPSHNPAIRGLEAMRHLAEDPETPKGIAVGDRAYFAVAKTKDFHEPLRKKGYTLVGDYKTNQLGKRGSYETMGLVEGHWYCPAMPKTLVEATEDFYAGRIDEATYNQRINERRAFAMRRKGKVLPGESQRFMCPGRGKGKTLACPLVEKS
;
A
#
# COMPACT_ATOMS: atom_id res chain seq x y z
N MET A 1 36.59 15.53 27.18
CA MET A 1 36.15 14.12 27.18
C MET A 1 34.94 14.02 28.08
N ALA A 2 33.74 14.17 27.53
CA ALA A 2 32.53 14.37 28.31
C ALA A 2 31.52 13.27 27.98
N HIS A 3 31.27 12.45 29.01
CA HIS A 3 30.02 11.79 29.39
C HIS A 3 29.07 11.33 28.28
N PHE A 4 28.99 10.00 28.17
CA PHE A 4 27.90 9.28 27.53
C PHE A 4 26.55 9.79 28.03
N ASN A 5 25.80 10.47 27.16
CA ASN A 5 24.40 10.76 27.38
C ASN A 5 23.63 9.42 27.30
N THR A 6 23.31 8.87 28.45
CA THR A 6 22.37 7.76 28.59
C THR A 6 20.97 8.28 28.31
N THR A 7 20.53 8.20 27.05
CA THR A 7 19.11 8.16 26.73
C THR A 7 18.51 7.00 27.54
N PRO A 8 17.43 7.18 28.31
CA PRO A 8 16.82 6.08 29.05
C PRO A 8 16.36 5.04 28.04
N THR A 9 17.10 3.93 27.96
CA THR A 9 16.77 2.80 27.11
C THR A 9 15.52 2.18 27.74
N PRO A 10 14.34 2.15 27.08
CA PRO A 10 13.39 1.13 27.45
C PRO A 10 14.14 -0.18 27.26
N LEU A 11 14.26 -0.97 28.33
CA LEU A 11 14.95 -2.26 28.37
C LEU A 11 14.39 -3.19 27.28
N LEU A 12 14.83 -3.03 26.02
CA LEU A 12 14.56 -3.99 24.98
C LEU A 12 15.44 -5.19 25.28
N ARG A 13 14.86 -6.14 26.00
CA ARG A 13 15.45 -7.45 26.24
C ARG A 13 15.05 -8.36 25.08
N LEU A 14 16.03 -9.02 24.46
CA LEU A 14 15.75 -10.10 23.53
C LEU A 14 15.51 -11.40 24.32
N ASP A 15 14.26 -11.62 24.67
CA ASP A 15 13.82 -12.83 25.37
C ASP A 15 13.10 -13.83 24.44
N GLY A 16 12.90 -15.03 24.95
CA GLY A 16 12.24 -16.10 24.19
C GLY A 16 10.81 -15.74 23.76
N ALA A 17 10.08 -14.94 24.54
CA ALA A 17 8.71 -14.56 24.23
C ALA A 17 8.65 -13.59 23.03
N SER A 18 9.51 -12.57 23.03
CA SER A 18 9.62 -11.59 21.94
C SER A 18 10.04 -12.26 20.63
N VAL A 19 11.00 -13.17 20.70
CA VAL A 19 11.42 -13.98 19.54
C VAL A 19 10.31 -14.91 19.08
N SER A 20 9.65 -15.63 19.99
CA SER A 20 8.56 -16.54 19.64
C SER A 20 7.41 -15.81 18.94
N TRP A 21 7.05 -14.61 19.40
CA TRP A 21 6.04 -13.79 18.73
C TRP A 21 6.48 -13.43 17.31
N ALA A 22 7.68 -12.88 17.13
CA ALA A 22 8.15 -12.45 15.82
C ALA A 22 8.25 -13.64 14.84
N LEU A 23 8.72 -14.79 15.33
CA LEU A 23 8.76 -16.03 14.55
C LEU A 23 7.38 -16.55 14.20
N THR A 24 6.39 -16.41 15.10
CA THR A 24 4.99 -16.79 14.79
C THR A 24 4.45 -15.99 13.60
N ILE A 25 4.77 -14.70 13.51
CA ILE A 25 4.40 -13.89 12.34
C ILE A 25 5.11 -14.38 11.09
N ILE A 26 6.43 -14.58 11.13
CA ILE A 26 7.20 -15.01 9.96
C ILE A 26 6.80 -16.41 9.50
N ASP A 27 6.56 -17.34 10.42
CA ASP A 27 6.23 -18.73 10.13
C ASP A 27 4.80 -18.91 9.60
N ARG A 28 3.93 -17.89 9.70
CA ARG A 28 2.63 -17.84 9.02
C ARG A 28 2.74 -17.47 7.53
N THR A 29 3.90 -16.98 7.09
CA THR A 29 4.14 -16.51 5.72
C THR A 29 4.96 -17.50 4.92
N ASP A 30 4.85 -17.43 3.59
CA ASP A 30 5.71 -18.18 2.68
C ASP A 30 6.94 -17.38 2.20
N ILE A 31 7.27 -16.27 2.87
CA ILE A 31 8.34 -15.35 2.46
C ILE A 31 9.68 -16.08 2.28
N CYS A 32 10.10 -16.89 3.27
CA CYS A 32 11.40 -17.57 3.19
C CYS A 32 11.44 -18.59 2.03
N HIS A 33 10.32 -19.26 1.74
CA HIS A 33 10.21 -20.18 0.62
C HIS A 33 10.31 -19.45 -0.73
N HIS A 34 9.63 -18.32 -0.86
CA HIS A 34 9.67 -17.48 -2.06
C HIS A 34 11.05 -16.87 -2.29
N LEU A 35 11.73 -16.39 -1.24
CA LEU A 35 13.09 -15.87 -1.35
C LEU A 35 14.07 -16.91 -1.92
N ASP A 36 14.00 -18.16 -1.43
CA ASP A 36 14.85 -19.23 -1.94
C ASP A 36 14.52 -19.61 -3.39
N THR A 37 13.23 -19.60 -3.74
CA THR A 37 12.78 -19.85 -5.12
C THR A 37 13.27 -18.76 -6.06
N TRP A 38 13.09 -17.50 -5.71
CA TRP A 38 13.54 -16.36 -6.50
C TRP A 38 15.05 -16.31 -6.66
N ARG A 39 15.82 -16.61 -5.61
CA ARG A 39 17.28 -16.72 -5.73
C ARG A 39 17.70 -17.77 -6.76
N ARG A 40 17.04 -18.92 -6.80
CA ARG A 40 17.33 -19.97 -7.80
C ARG A 40 17.01 -19.51 -9.22
N VAL A 41 15.87 -18.85 -9.41
CA VAL A 41 15.50 -18.22 -10.70
C VAL A 41 16.55 -17.20 -11.12
N ASP A 42 17.09 -16.46 -10.16
CA ASP A 42 18.13 -15.44 -10.36
C ASP A 42 19.55 -16.04 -10.52
N GLY A 43 19.67 -17.38 -10.56
CA GLY A 43 20.92 -18.09 -10.84
C GLY A 43 21.70 -18.60 -9.63
N TYR A 44 21.17 -18.46 -8.40
CA TYR A 44 21.76 -19.09 -7.22
C TYR A 44 21.66 -20.61 -7.29
N ASP A 45 22.81 -21.28 -7.20
CA ASP A 45 22.91 -22.73 -7.19
C ASP A 45 23.47 -23.21 -5.84
N PRO A 46 22.65 -23.86 -4.99
CA PRO A 46 23.09 -24.35 -3.70
C PRO A 46 24.13 -25.48 -3.78
N THR A 47 24.27 -26.13 -4.94
CA THR A 47 25.23 -27.24 -5.15
C THR A 47 26.66 -26.75 -5.38
N LYS A 48 26.85 -25.48 -5.77
CA LYS A 48 28.17 -24.88 -6.01
C LYS A 48 29.00 -24.64 -4.74
N GLY A 49 28.49 -25.05 -3.58
CA GLY A 49 29.17 -24.97 -2.29
C GLY A 49 29.27 -23.54 -1.75
N GLY A 50 29.81 -23.42 -0.54
CA GLY A 50 29.95 -22.16 0.17
C GLY A 50 29.75 -22.33 1.67
N ARG A 51 30.32 -21.43 2.47
CA ARG A 51 30.11 -21.44 3.92
C ARG A 51 28.62 -21.13 4.21
N PRO A 52 27.91 -21.96 5.00
CA PRO A 52 26.54 -21.68 5.38
C PRO A 52 26.39 -20.30 6.01
N LYS A 53 25.26 -19.63 5.73
CA LYS A 53 24.94 -18.34 6.35
C LYS A 53 24.77 -18.53 7.86
N SER A 54 25.41 -17.67 8.64
CA SER A 54 25.30 -17.67 10.11
C SER A 54 24.01 -17.00 10.60
N VAL A 55 23.43 -16.13 9.79
CA VAL A 55 22.15 -15.46 10.00
C VAL A 55 21.33 -15.69 8.73
N ASN A 56 20.14 -16.26 8.84
CA ASN A 56 19.25 -16.52 7.70
C ASN A 56 18.14 -15.47 7.61
N ASP A 57 17.32 -15.54 6.56
CA ASP A 57 16.23 -14.57 6.31
C ASP A 57 15.22 -14.55 7.45
N ARG A 58 14.84 -15.73 7.96
CA ARG A 58 13.94 -15.87 9.12
C ARG A 58 14.47 -15.12 10.35
N THR A 59 15.77 -15.25 10.65
CA THR A 59 16.41 -14.56 11.78
C THR A 59 16.42 -13.04 11.60
N ILE A 60 16.83 -12.53 10.42
CA ILE A 60 16.93 -11.08 10.20
C ILE A 60 15.56 -10.42 10.18
N LEU A 61 14.55 -11.05 9.56
CA LEU A 61 13.16 -10.57 9.56
C LEU A 61 12.59 -10.52 10.98
N ALA A 62 12.80 -11.56 11.78
CA ALA A 62 12.35 -11.59 13.17
C ALA A 62 12.98 -10.46 14.01
N LEU A 63 14.28 -10.21 13.83
CA LEU A 63 14.95 -9.10 14.52
C LEU A 63 14.37 -7.74 14.11
N TYR A 64 14.04 -7.53 12.83
CA TYR A 64 13.37 -6.31 12.37
C TYR A 64 11.98 -6.14 13.00
N LEU A 65 11.17 -7.20 13.05
CA LEU A 65 9.85 -7.16 13.70
C LEU A 65 9.94 -6.81 15.19
N ILE A 66 10.94 -7.34 15.89
CA ILE A 66 11.18 -7.05 17.31
C ILE A 66 11.56 -5.57 17.50
N LEU A 67 12.44 -5.03 16.67
CA LEU A 67 12.78 -3.60 16.71
C LEU A 67 11.58 -2.71 16.38
N ALA A 68 10.79 -3.08 15.36
CA ALA A 68 9.59 -2.34 14.97
C ALA A 68 8.54 -2.31 16.09
N ARG A 69 8.21 -3.46 16.68
CA ARG A 69 7.25 -3.56 17.79
C ARG A 69 7.68 -2.80 19.02
N SER A 70 8.98 -2.74 19.28
CA SER A 70 9.55 -2.04 20.44
C SER A 70 9.79 -0.55 20.21
N GLY A 71 9.45 -0.02 19.03
CA GLY A 71 9.66 1.38 18.67
C GLY A 71 11.15 1.78 18.64
N GLN A 72 12.06 0.80 18.52
CA GLN A 72 13.49 1.06 18.45
C GLN A 72 13.93 1.41 17.03
N PRO A 73 14.99 2.20 16.85
CA PRO A 73 15.57 2.44 15.54
C PRO A 73 15.98 1.11 14.88
N MET A 74 15.44 0.85 13.68
CA MET A 74 15.66 -0.37 12.89
C MET A 74 17.04 -0.40 12.21
N HIS A 75 18.10 -0.09 12.97
CA HIS A 75 19.47 -0.12 12.51
C HIS A 75 20.14 -1.45 12.84
N LEU A 76 21.04 -1.91 11.96
CA LEU A 76 21.86 -3.10 12.21
C LEU A 76 22.74 -2.95 13.45
N THR A 77 23.16 -1.73 13.79
CA THR A 77 23.87 -1.44 15.05
C THR A 77 23.00 -1.70 16.28
N THR A 78 21.73 -1.31 16.24
CA THR A 78 20.75 -1.63 17.29
C THR A 78 20.57 -3.13 17.44
N MET A 79 20.42 -3.86 16.33
CA MET A 79 20.32 -5.33 16.35
C MET A 79 21.58 -5.99 16.92
N THR A 80 22.76 -5.51 16.52
CA THR A 80 24.04 -6.06 17.00
C THR A 80 24.20 -5.81 18.50
N THR A 81 23.84 -4.61 18.97
CA THR A 81 23.84 -4.25 20.39
C THR A 81 22.87 -5.14 21.17
N LEU A 82 21.68 -5.40 20.62
CA LEU A 82 20.69 -6.29 21.21
C LEU A 82 21.25 -7.72 21.35
N LEU A 83 21.86 -8.28 20.31
CA LEU A 83 22.51 -9.60 20.39
C LEU A 83 23.70 -9.62 21.36
N ALA A 84 24.46 -8.52 21.46
CA ALA A 84 25.59 -8.40 22.37
C ALA A 84 25.16 -8.23 23.84
N SER A 85 23.96 -7.70 24.09
CA SER A 85 23.46 -7.37 25.43
C SER A 85 23.43 -8.58 26.36
N PRO A 86 23.96 -8.48 27.60
CA PRO A 86 23.91 -9.59 28.57
C PRO A 86 22.48 -10.02 28.91
N ASP A 87 21.48 -9.15 28.72
CA ASP A 87 20.07 -9.45 29.01
C ASP A 87 19.42 -10.38 27.98
N THR A 88 20.03 -10.51 26.79
CA THR A 88 19.59 -11.43 25.74
C THR A 88 19.75 -12.87 26.19
N THR A 89 18.61 -13.56 26.26
CA THR A 89 18.51 -14.92 26.81
C THR A 89 19.04 -15.97 25.83
N ASP A 90 19.62 -17.06 26.35
CA ASP A 90 20.02 -18.19 25.50
C ASP A 90 18.82 -18.80 24.77
N LYS A 91 17.61 -18.77 25.37
CA LYS A 91 16.39 -19.22 24.68
C LYS A 91 16.06 -18.40 23.44
N ALA A 92 16.28 -17.08 23.49
CA ALA A 92 16.11 -16.22 22.33
C ALA A 92 17.10 -16.57 21.22
N LEU A 93 18.37 -16.80 21.56
CA LEU A 93 19.40 -17.21 20.61
C LEU A 93 19.08 -18.57 19.98
N GLU A 94 18.64 -19.54 20.79
CA GLU A 94 18.19 -20.85 20.35
C GLU A 94 17.05 -20.75 19.32
N LEU A 95 15.99 -19.99 19.61
CA LEU A 95 14.84 -19.80 18.72
C LEU A 95 15.22 -19.12 17.39
N LEU A 96 16.21 -18.23 17.43
CA LEU A 96 16.77 -17.57 16.24
C LEU A 96 17.77 -18.45 15.46
N ASN A 97 17.99 -19.70 15.88
CA ASN A 97 19.02 -20.60 15.35
C ASN A 97 20.44 -20.02 15.42
N LEU A 98 20.72 -19.23 16.46
CA LEU A 98 22.02 -18.64 16.73
C LEU A 98 22.76 -19.45 17.82
N PRO A 99 24.10 -19.49 17.82
CA PRO A 99 24.87 -20.14 18.87
C PRO A 99 24.52 -19.61 20.28
N SER A 100 24.47 -20.49 21.28
CA SER A 100 24.40 -20.01 22.68
C SER A 100 25.63 -19.17 23.03
N ARG A 101 25.51 -18.31 24.05
CA ARG A 101 26.61 -17.42 24.46
C ARG A 101 27.89 -18.19 24.79
N ASP A 102 27.74 -19.29 25.51
CA ASP A 102 28.85 -20.15 25.89
C ASP A 102 29.50 -20.82 24.67
N ARG A 103 28.69 -21.35 23.74
CA ARG A 103 29.22 -21.94 22.49
C ARG A 103 29.97 -20.91 21.66
N ALA A 104 29.40 -19.71 21.49
CA ALA A 104 30.04 -18.62 20.76
C ALA A 104 31.37 -18.20 21.41
N ARG A 105 31.40 -18.06 22.75
CA ARG A 105 32.63 -17.73 23.49
C ARG A 105 33.72 -18.77 23.33
N ARG A 106 33.38 -20.07 23.42
CA ARG A 106 34.36 -21.18 23.31
C ARG A 106 35.11 -21.21 21.99
N VAL A 107 34.49 -20.75 20.90
CA VAL A 107 35.12 -20.68 19.57
C VAL A 107 35.65 -19.29 19.22
N GLY A 108 35.75 -18.38 20.20
CA GLY A 108 36.24 -17.02 20.00
C GLY A 108 35.29 -16.09 19.26
N ASP A 109 34.02 -16.47 19.11
CA ASP A 109 32.99 -15.80 18.32
C ASP A 109 31.92 -15.08 19.18
N SER A 110 32.31 -14.70 20.41
CA SER A 110 31.42 -14.04 21.38
C SER A 110 30.77 -12.78 20.80
N TYR A 111 29.46 -12.65 20.99
CA TYR A 111 28.66 -11.50 20.54
C TYR A 111 29.20 -10.15 21.01
N ALA A 112 29.68 -10.08 22.26
CA ALA A 112 30.16 -8.84 22.85
C ALA A 112 31.54 -8.44 22.34
N THR A 113 32.47 -9.39 22.17
CA THR A 113 33.85 -9.10 21.76
C THR A 113 34.01 -9.07 20.25
N GLN A 114 33.24 -9.88 19.51
CA GLN A 114 33.22 -9.93 18.05
C GLN A 114 32.07 -9.09 17.46
N HIS A 115 31.78 -7.96 18.09
CA HIS A 115 30.66 -7.08 17.72
C HIS A 115 30.66 -6.72 16.23
N ASN A 116 31.80 -6.34 15.67
CA ASN A 116 31.92 -6.00 14.24
C ASN A 116 31.65 -7.20 13.31
N ASN A 117 32.09 -8.41 13.69
CA ASN A 117 31.81 -9.60 12.91
C ASN A 117 30.32 -9.93 12.88
N TRP A 118 29.64 -9.79 14.02
CA TRP A 118 28.18 -9.96 14.10
C TRP A 118 27.41 -8.89 13.32
N TYR A 119 27.84 -7.63 13.38
CA TYR A 119 27.32 -6.57 12.52
C TYR A 119 27.42 -6.95 11.04
N HIS A 120 28.59 -7.41 10.57
CA HIS A 120 28.76 -7.82 9.17
C HIS A 120 27.96 -9.07 8.79
N ARG A 121 27.65 -9.97 9.73
CA ARG A 121 26.76 -11.12 9.46
C ARG A 121 25.32 -10.66 9.25
N LEU A 122 24.82 -9.77 10.12
CA LEU A 122 23.50 -9.17 9.98
C LEU A 122 23.41 -8.33 8.69
N TRP A 123 24.45 -7.54 8.38
CA TRP A 123 24.55 -6.77 7.14
C TRP A 123 24.47 -7.67 5.91
N ARG A 124 25.23 -8.77 5.86
CA ARG A 124 25.16 -9.73 4.74
C ARG A 124 23.79 -10.41 4.64
N ALA A 125 23.14 -10.70 5.76
CA ALA A 125 21.80 -11.28 5.76
C ALA A 125 20.77 -10.30 5.19
N LEU A 126 20.80 -9.03 5.63
CA LEU A 126 19.94 -7.98 5.09
C LEU A 126 20.17 -7.79 3.59
N HIS A 127 21.42 -7.63 3.15
CA HIS A 127 21.70 -7.41 1.73
C HIS A 127 21.32 -8.63 0.88
N SER A 128 21.57 -9.85 1.37
CA SER A 128 21.11 -11.05 0.67
C SER A 128 19.58 -11.15 0.56
N PHE A 129 18.84 -10.48 1.44
CA PHE A 129 17.38 -10.33 1.33
C PHE A 129 17.04 -9.23 0.33
N LEU A 130 17.62 -8.03 0.49
CA LEU A 130 17.37 -6.87 -0.38
C LEU A 130 17.73 -7.15 -1.84
N ASP A 131 18.82 -7.86 -2.14
CA ASP A 131 19.21 -8.21 -3.50
C ASP A 131 18.10 -8.97 -4.27
N VAL A 132 17.18 -9.63 -3.57
CA VAL A 132 16.07 -10.38 -4.17
C VAL A 132 14.85 -9.52 -4.44
N VAL A 133 14.59 -8.52 -3.57
CA VAL A 133 13.31 -7.80 -3.51
C VAL A 133 13.43 -6.29 -3.80
N ASP A 134 14.61 -5.70 -3.67
CA ASP A 134 14.82 -4.27 -3.84
C ASP A 134 14.84 -3.91 -5.34
N PRO A 135 13.87 -3.12 -5.83
CA PRO A 135 13.82 -2.69 -7.22
C PRO A 135 14.94 -1.71 -7.60
N PHE A 136 15.78 -1.24 -6.68
CA PHE A 136 16.91 -0.35 -6.94
C PHE A 136 18.25 -0.92 -6.45
N ASP A 137 18.39 -2.25 -6.48
CA ASP A 137 19.58 -2.99 -6.04
C ASP A 137 20.92 -2.56 -6.68
N ASN A 138 20.90 -1.94 -7.86
CA ASN A 138 22.08 -1.42 -8.54
C ASN A 138 22.47 0.01 -8.08
N ILE A 139 21.66 0.68 -7.25
CA ILE A 139 21.90 2.04 -6.78
C ILE A 139 22.72 1.99 -5.47
N PRO A 140 23.96 2.50 -5.45
CA PRO A 140 24.77 2.48 -4.24
C PRO A 140 24.36 3.58 -3.24
N HIS A 141 24.02 3.18 -2.02
CA HIS A 141 23.69 4.12 -0.93
C HIS A 141 24.86 4.51 -0.01
N ARG A 142 26.08 4.07 -0.34
CA ARG A 142 27.30 4.39 0.43
C ARG A 142 27.85 5.81 0.21
N ALA A 143 27.43 6.46 -0.87
CA ALA A 143 27.82 7.81 -1.23
C ALA A 143 26.69 8.48 -2.04
N ARG A 144 26.67 9.81 -2.07
CA ARG A 144 25.73 10.55 -2.91
C ARG A 144 26.22 10.50 -4.37
N LEU A 145 25.33 10.13 -5.28
CA LEU A 145 25.59 10.11 -6.72
C LEU A 145 25.43 11.50 -7.32
N THR A 146 26.17 11.78 -8.40
CA THR A 146 25.83 12.88 -9.31
C THR A 146 24.57 12.52 -10.11
N ARG A 147 23.89 13.53 -10.68
CA ARG A 147 22.72 13.31 -11.55
C ARG A 147 23.07 12.45 -12.77
N ALA A 148 24.23 12.67 -13.38
CA ALA A 148 24.71 11.90 -14.52
C ALA A 148 24.91 10.41 -14.16
N GLU A 149 25.56 10.13 -13.02
CA GLU A 149 25.75 8.77 -12.55
C GLU A 149 24.43 8.07 -12.23
N PHE A 150 23.52 8.76 -11.54
CA PHE A 150 22.19 8.21 -11.22
C PHE A 150 21.40 7.88 -12.49
N ASN A 151 21.31 8.82 -13.44
CA ASN A 151 20.60 8.57 -14.69
C ASN A 151 21.19 7.39 -15.46
N ARG A 152 22.54 7.30 -15.55
CA ARG A 152 23.20 6.17 -16.18
C ARG A 152 22.82 4.84 -15.50
N LEU A 153 22.86 4.76 -14.17
CA LEU A 153 22.47 3.54 -13.45
C LEU A 153 20.99 3.19 -13.65
N MET A 154 20.12 4.19 -13.73
CA MET A 154 18.70 3.98 -14.03
C MET A 154 18.46 3.50 -15.46
N ASP A 155 19.28 3.95 -16.42
CA ASP A 155 19.21 3.55 -17.84
C ASP A 155 19.82 2.15 -18.07
N GLU A 156 20.84 1.77 -17.29
CA GLU A 156 21.45 0.43 -17.30
C GLU A 156 20.52 -0.65 -16.72
N GLN A 157 19.53 -0.26 -15.92
CA GLN A 157 18.63 -1.19 -15.26
C GLN A 157 17.54 -1.68 -16.21
N ASP A 158 17.36 -3.00 -16.28
CA ASP A 158 16.25 -3.60 -17.02
C ASP A 158 14.89 -3.23 -16.38
N PRO A 159 13.99 -2.55 -17.11
CA PRO A 159 12.68 -2.17 -16.61
C PRO A 159 11.80 -3.35 -16.20
N GLU A 160 11.88 -4.49 -16.90
CA GLU A 160 11.10 -5.69 -16.57
C GLU A 160 11.56 -6.29 -15.26
N ARG A 161 12.89 -6.42 -15.10
CA ARG A 161 13.50 -6.87 -13.86
C ARG A 161 13.17 -5.97 -12.66
N ARG A 162 13.19 -4.65 -12.85
CA ARG A 162 12.80 -3.69 -11.81
C ARG A 162 11.35 -3.91 -11.39
N GLU A 163 10.44 -4.07 -12.35
CA GLU A 163 9.03 -4.32 -12.05
C GLU A 163 8.82 -5.68 -11.36
N GLU A 164 9.54 -6.72 -11.78
CA GLU A 164 9.52 -8.02 -11.11
C GLU A 164 9.88 -7.88 -9.62
N LYS A 165 10.96 -7.15 -9.31
CA LYS A 165 11.36 -6.91 -7.92
C LYS A 165 10.36 -6.07 -7.14
N TRP A 166 9.73 -5.07 -7.77
CA TRP A 166 8.60 -4.36 -7.17
C TRP A 166 7.48 -5.34 -6.76
N GLN A 167 7.12 -6.29 -7.61
CA GLN A 167 6.11 -7.30 -7.29
C GLN A 167 6.54 -8.22 -6.15
N ARG A 168 7.83 -8.60 -6.09
CA ARG A 168 8.40 -9.37 -4.98
C ARG A 168 8.36 -8.60 -3.66
N ALA A 169 8.72 -7.31 -3.67
CA ALA A 169 8.62 -6.43 -2.50
C ALA A 169 7.17 -6.30 -2.01
N THR A 170 6.24 -6.02 -2.92
CA THR A 170 4.81 -5.91 -2.60
C THR A 170 4.24 -7.23 -2.06
N TYR A 171 4.68 -8.38 -2.58
CA TYR A 171 4.34 -9.68 -1.99
C TYR A 171 4.80 -9.77 -0.54
N VAL A 172 6.07 -9.45 -0.26
CA VAL A 172 6.61 -9.49 1.11
C VAL A 172 5.86 -8.54 2.05
N PHE A 173 5.52 -7.32 1.60
CA PHE A 173 4.74 -6.37 2.41
C PHE A 173 3.37 -6.95 2.78
N ASN A 174 2.65 -7.48 1.80
CA ASN A 174 1.31 -8.03 2.01
C ASN A 174 1.32 -9.29 2.87
N GLU A 175 2.29 -10.18 2.71
CA GLU A 175 2.45 -11.36 3.57
C GLU A 175 2.65 -10.97 5.04
N LEU A 176 3.54 -10.01 5.32
CA LEU A 176 3.77 -9.53 6.69
C LEU A 176 2.55 -8.83 7.27
N VAL A 177 1.89 -7.97 6.48
CA VAL A 177 0.65 -7.30 6.88
C VAL A 177 -0.42 -8.34 7.23
N MET A 178 -0.70 -9.29 6.34
CA MET A 178 -1.73 -10.30 6.56
C MET A 178 -1.41 -11.24 7.71
N ALA A 179 -0.17 -11.70 7.84
CA ALA A 179 0.25 -12.50 8.98
C ALA A 179 0.08 -11.77 10.32
N SER A 180 0.28 -10.44 10.34
CA SER A 180 0.06 -9.62 11.54
C SER A 180 -1.43 -9.49 11.90
N THR A 181 -2.34 -9.48 10.90
CA THR A 181 -3.79 -9.45 11.19
C THR A 181 -4.27 -10.70 11.91
N GLN A 182 -3.58 -11.84 11.75
CA GLN A 182 -3.93 -13.10 12.41
C GLN A 182 -3.62 -13.11 13.92
N ASP A 183 -2.92 -12.10 14.46
CA ASP A 183 -2.83 -11.91 15.91
C ASP A 183 -4.17 -11.47 16.52
N MET A 184 -5.09 -10.94 15.69
CA MET A 184 -6.44 -10.64 16.12
C MET A 184 -7.31 -11.92 16.14
N PRO A 185 -8.07 -12.18 17.22
CA PRO A 185 -8.95 -13.34 17.30
C PRO A 185 -9.95 -13.42 16.13
N GLU A 186 -10.33 -14.64 15.77
CA GLU A 186 -11.18 -14.91 14.60
C GLU A 186 -12.53 -14.19 14.66
N GLU A 187 -13.14 -14.11 15.84
CA GLU A 187 -14.41 -13.41 16.07
C GLU A 187 -14.35 -11.93 15.62
N TYR A 188 -13.23 -11.25 15.86
CA TYR A 188 -13.03 -9.86 15.45
C TYR A 188 -12.69 -9.76 13.97
N ARG A 189 -11.95 -10.74 13.42
CA ARG A 189 -11.64 -10.78 11.98
C ARG A 189 -12.90 -11.00 11.15
N ALA A 190 -13.81 -11.82 11.63
CA ALA A 190 -15.10 -12.11 10.97
C ALA A 190 -16.04 -10.90 10.88
N ASN A 191 -15.82 -9.86 11.70
CA ASN A 191 -16.59 -8.61 11.61
C ASN A 191 -16.33 -7.83 10.31
N TRP A 192 -15.20 -8.09 9.64
CA TRP A 192 -14.90 -7.49 8.35
C TRP A 192 -15.62 -8.23 7.21
N GLN A 193 -16.47 -7.51 6.49
CA GLN A 193 -17.30 -8.07 5.41
C GLN A 193 -16.79 -7.73 4.00
N GLY A 194 -15.49 -7.43 3.86
CA GLY A 194 -14.88 -7.17 2.56
C GLY A 194 -14.86 -5.71 2.12
N ASP A 195 -15.28 -4.78 2.97
CA ASP A 195 -15.20 -3.35 2.67
C ASP A 195 -13.76 -2.84 2.82
N LEU A 196 -13.30 -2.05 1.86
CA LEU A 196 -11.93 -1.57 1.77
C LEU A 196 -11.89 -0.06 1.57
N THR A 197 -10.88 0.59 2.14
CA THR A 197 -10.50 1.95 1.77
C THR A 197 -9.04 2.02 1.38
N LEU A 198 -8.72 2.86 0.39
CA LEU A 198 -7.36 3.05 -0.13
C LEU A 198 -6.92 4.49 0.09
N ASP A 199 -5.70 4.66 0.62
CA ASP A 199 -5.09 5.98 0.79
C ASP A 199 -3.58 5.93 0.54
N GLY A 200 -3.05 7.02 -0.04
CA GLY A 200 -1.62 7.22 -0.25
C GLY A 200 -1.00 7.99 0.91
N THR A 201 -0.23 7.32 1.76
CA THR A 201 0.46 7.93 2.90
C THR A 201 1.92 8.22 2.58
N LEU A 202 2.31 9.49 2.69
CA LEU A 202 3.69 9.92 2.55
C LEU A 202 4.57 9.37 3.67
N ILE A 203 5.66 8.69 3.30
CA ILE A 203 6.79 8.37 4.16
C ILE A 203 7.90 9.37 3.87
N PRO A 204 8.17 10.36 4.76
CA PRO A 204 9.22 11.33 4.55
C PRO A 204 10.58 10.64 4.46
N GLY A 205 11.29 10.91 3.37
CA GLY A 205 12.68 10.52 3.20
C GLY A 205 13.63 11.56 3.79
N VAL A 206 14.86 11.55 3.30
CA VAL A 206 15.86 12.54 3.70
C VAL A 206 15.42 13.98 3.36
N ARG A 207 15.79 14.93 4.22
CA ARG A 207 15.32 16.34 4.19
C ARG A 207 15.58 17.08 2.86
N ARG A 208 16.57 16.65 2.06
CA ARG A 208 16.96 17.31 0.79
C ARG A 208 16.65 16.40 -0.39
N GLY A 209 15.60 16.73 -1.13
CA GLY A 209 15.24 16.05 -2.38
C GLY A 209 15.96 16.57 -3.62
N ASN A 210 15.74 15.89 -4.75
CA ASN A 210 16.36 16.23 -6.03
C ASN A 210 15.61 17.34 -6.75
N ASN A 211 16.25 18.45 -7.11
CA ASN A 211 15.58 19.46 -7.93
C ASN A 211 15.60 19.08 -9.42
N ARG A 212 14.46 18.62 -9.93
CA ARG A 212 14.30 18.21 -11.34
C ARG A 212 14.62 19.30 -12.35
N TRP A 213 14.41 20.58 -12.00
CA TRP A 213 14.46 21.70 -12.95
C TRP A 213 15.81 22.38 -13.05
N THR A 214 16.61 22.33 -11.98
CA THR A 214 17.88 23.08 -11.92
C THR A 214 19.10 22.20 -11.69
N ASN A 215 18.94 20.92 -11.33
CA ASN A 215 20.10 20.05 -11.11
C ASN A 215 20.88 19.88 -12.42
N ARG A 216 22.14 20.24 -12.41
CA ARG A 216 23.10 19.99 -13.48
C ARG A 216 23.57 18.53 -13.44
N PRO A 217 24.16 18.00 -14.53
CA PRO A 217 24.69 16.63 -14.57
C PRO A 217 25.62 16.30 -13.39
N ASP A 218 26.47 17.24 -12.99
CA ASP A 218 27.46 17.06 -11.92
C ASP A 218 26.92 17.36 -10.51
N ASP A 219 25.67 17.80 -10.39
CA ASP A 219 25.08 18.10 -9.08
C ASP A 219 24.82 16.80 -8.32
N LEU A 220 25.16 16.81 -7.03
CA LEU A 220 24.90 15.68 -6.15
C LEU A 220 23.39 15.54 -5.87
N MET A 221 22.90 14.32 -6.08
CA MET A 221 21.54 13.90 -5.80
C MET A 221 21.32 13.67 -4.30
N SER A 222 20.06 13.54 -3.90
CA SER A 222 19.62 13.08 -2.58
C SER A 222 20.32 11.77 -2.19
N SER A 223 20.39 11.47 -0.89
CA SER A 223 20.89 10.17 -0.39
C SER A 223 19.91 9.02 -0.69
N GLU A 224 18.67 9.36 -1.01
CA GLU A 224 17.63 8.48 -1.57
C GLU A 224 17.25 9.08 -2.94
N PRO A 225 18.12 8.96 -3.95
CA PRO A 225 17.91 9.59 -5.25
C PRO A 225 16.67 9.07 -6.00
N GLU A 226 16.24 7.86 -5.67
CA GLU A 226 15.12 7.12 -6.24
C GLU A 226 13.76 7.47 -5.62
N ALA A 227 13.69 8.28 -4.56
CA ALA A 227 12.44 8.81 -4.03
C ALA A 227 11.85 9.93 -4.92
N GLY A 228 10.72 10.52 -4.52
CA GLY A 228 10.05 11.56 -5.30
C GLY A 228 9.55 12.75 -4.46
N TRP A 229 9.12 13.81 -5.14
CA TRP A 229 8.48 14.96 -4.48
C TRP A 229 7.00 14.72 -4.25
N TYR A 230 6.61 14.74 -2.98
CA TYR A 230 5.22 14.93 -2.56
C TYR A 230 4.92 16.42 -2.45
N SER A 231 3.83 16.88 -3.07
CA SER A 231 3.36 18.26 -3.02
C SER A 231 1.88 18.30 -2.62
N ARG A 232 1.54 19.06 -1.58
CA ARG A 232 0.13 19.27 -1.15
C ARG A 232 -0.20 20.76 -1.10
N ASP A 233 -1.30 21.14 -1.75
CA ASP A 233 -1.88 22.49 -1.73
C ASP A 233 -3.23 22.44 -0.99
N GLU A 234 -3.53 23.42 -0.15
CA GLU A 234 -4.73 23.46 0.72
C GLU A 234 -6.05 23.51 -0.06
N ARG A 235 -6.02 23.88 -1.34
CA ARG A 235 -7.23 24.03 -2.18
C ARG A 235 -7.47 22.90 -3.17
N GLN A 236 -6.47 22.07 -3.45
CA GLN A 236 -6.56 20.95 -4.40
C GLN A 236 -5.56 19.85 -4.02
N GLU A 237 -6.06 18.62 -3.92
CA GLU A 237 -5.27 17.39 -3.92
C GLU A 237 -4.67 17.16 -5.32
N THR A 238 -3.71 17.98 -5.71
CA THR A 238 -2.86 17.67 -6.86
C THR A 238 -1.74 16.76 -6.38
N HIS A 239 -1.98 15.46 -6.51
CA HIS A 239 -0.93 14.44 -6.52
C HIS A 239 -0.11 14.64 -7.81
N GLY A 240 1.16 15.01 -7.69
CA GLY A 240 2.11 15.08 -8.81
C GLY A 240 3.20 16.15 -8.68
N GLU A 241 4.31 15.94 -9.40
CA GLU A 241 5.44 16.87 -9.52
C GLU A 241 5.14 18.12 -10.40
N SER A 242 3.91 18.63 -10.42
CA SER A 242 3.54 19.73 -11.31
C SER A 242 3.69 21.10 -10.63
N LYS A 243 4.50 21.98 -11.27
CA LYS A 243 4.79 23.40 -10.96
C LYS A 243 4.74 23.77 -9.48
N ARG A 244 5.93 23.93 -8.89
CA ARG A 244 6.18 24.51 -7.55
C ARG A 244 5.24 25.68 -7.25
N ARG A 245 4.11 25.41 -6.58
CA ARG A 245 3.18 26.45 -6.16
C ARG A 245 3.76 27.10 -4.91
N ARG A 246 3.75 28.43 -4.84
CA ARG A 246 4.41 29.21 -3.77
C ARG A 246 3.99 28.80 -2.34
N ASN A 247 2.80 28.22 -2.19
CA ASN A 247 2.21 27.88 -0.88
C ASN A 247 2.02 26.37 -0.64
N ALA A 248 2.53 25.49 -1.50
CA ALA A 248 2.39 24.05 -1.29
C ALA A 248 3.47 23.50 -0.34
N LYS A 249 3.09 22.55 0.53
CA LYS A 249 4.06 21.78 1.32
C LYS A 249 4.75 20.77 0.41
N HIS A 250 6.07 20.87 0.29
CA HIS A 250 6.89 19.96 -0.51
C HIS A 250 7.75 19.10 0.41
N VAL A 251 7.67 17.78 0.25
CA VAL A 251 8.42 16.81 1.04
C VAL A 251 9.02 15.78 0.08
N TRP A 252 10.30 15.47 0.27
CA TRP A 252 10.96 14.39 -0.45
C TRP A 252 10.70 13.08 0.28
N GLY A 253 10.34 12.02 -0.44
CA GLY A 253 10.15 10.72 0.17
C GLY A 253 9.38 9.76 -0.74
N TRP A 254 8.72 8.83 -0.07
CA TRP A 254 7.99 7.73 -0.68
C TRP A 254 6.51 7.80 -0.33
N GLU A 255 5.70 7.02 -1.01
CA GLU A 255 4.26 6.91 -0.75
C GLU A 255 3.92 5.44 -0.53
N ALA A 256 3.43 5.14 0.67
CA ALA A 256 2.81 3.87 0.99
C ALA A 256 1.34 3.95 0.58
N THR A 257 0.95 3.16 -0.42
CA THR A 257 -0.47 2.94 -0.70
C THR A 257 -0.99 1.90 0.28
N LEU A 258 -1.83 2.33 1.20
CA LEU A 258 -2.39 1.48 2.26
C LEU A 258 -3.82 1.11 1.92
N VAL A 259 -4.15 -0.17 2.12
CA VAL A 259 -5.49 -0.72 1.98
C VAL A 259 -5.97 -1.08 3.38
N ALA A 260 -7.00 -0.39 3.87
CA ALA A 260 -7.58 -0.68 5.18
C ALA A 260 -8.91 -1.43 5.04
N GLY A 261 -9.08 -2.49 5.82
CA GLY A 261 -10.32 -3.23 5.99
C GLY A 261 -11.27 -2.45 6.89
N VAL A 262 -12.38 -1.97 6.32
CA VAL A 262 -13.36 -1.15 7.02
C VAL A 262 -14.40 -2.05 7.68
N ILE A 263 -14.61 -1.85 8.97
CA ILE A 263 -15.58 -2.58 9.77
C ILE A 263 -16.75 -1.65 10.02
N ARG A 264 -17.93 -1.95 9.45
CA ARG A 264 -19.12 -1.09 9.55
C ARG A 264 -19.66 -0.99 10.97
N ASP A 265 -19.70 -2.12 11.66
CA ASP A 265 -20.12 -2.19 13.06
C ASP A 265 -18.91 -2.59 13.91
N GLN A 266 -18.29 -1.59 14.53
CA GLN A 266 -17.12 -1.77 15.37
C GLN A 266 -17.49 -2.25 16.78
N GLY A 267 -18.78 -2.47 17.05
CA GLY A 267 -19.28 -2.87 18.35
C GLY A 267 -19.07 -1.82 19.44
N PRO A 268 -19.40 -2.15 20.70
CA PRO A 268 -19.35 -1.21 21.83
C PRO A 268 -17.93 -0.74 22.20
N TYR A 269 -16.90 -1.46 21.76
CA TYR A 269 -15.50 -1.16 22.07
C TYR A 269 -14.75 -0.50 20.90
N ALA A 270 -15.45 -0.16 19.81
CA ALA A 270 -14.87 0.47 18.62
C ALA A 270 -13.64 -0.30 18.09
N GLN A 271 -13.83 -1.57 17.73
CA GLN A 271 -12.79 -2.39 17.10
C GLN A 271 -12.07 -1.62 15.98
N PRO A 272 -10.73 -1.55 15.99
CA PRO A 272 -9.98 -0.79 15.00
C PRO A 272 -10.12 -1.40 13.60
N HIS A 273 -10.09 -0.53 12.59
CA HIS A 273 -9.84 -0.96 11.21
C HIS A 273 -8.40 -1.46 11.10
N LEU A 274 -8.20 -2.53 10.32
CA LEU A 274 -6.88 -3.10 10.10
C LEU A 274 -6.35 -2.70 8.74
N ILE A 275 -5.05 -2.47 8.66
CA ILE A 275 -4.37 -2.45 7.36
C ILE A 275 -4.32 -3.90 6.87
N MET A 276 -4.90 -4.12 5.70
CA MET A 276 -5.02 -5.43 5.06
C MET A 276 -4.10 -5.55 3.84
N GLY A 277 -3.50 -4.45 3.38
CA GLY A 277 -2.57 -4.49 2.26
C GLY A 277 -1.75 -3.23 2.15
N MET A 278 -0.61 -3.35 1.50
CA MET A 278 0.33 -2.28 1.27
C MET A 278 1.06 -2.46 -0.06
N ALA A 279 1.21 -1.37 -0.79
CA ALA A 279 2.19 -1.22 -1.86
C ALA A 279 2.98 0.06 -1.63
N PHE A 280 4.11 0.19 -2.32
CA PHE A 280 5.04 1.28 -2.13
C PHE A 280 5.48 1.83 -3.50
N ASP A 281 5.59 3.14 -3.65
CA ASP A 281 6.12 3.79 -4.85
C ASP A 281 6.53 5.24 -4.53
N ARG A 282 7.03 5.95 -5.54
CA ARG A 282 7.23 7.39 -5.49
C ARG A 282 5.87 8.10 -5.39
N PRO A 283 5.80 9.22 -4.66
CA PRO A 283 4.59 10.01 -4.56
C PRO A 283 3.95 10.30 -5.91
N SER A 284 2.64 10.02 -6.02
CA SER A 284 1.82 10.40 -7.18
C SER A 284 2.22 9.79 -8.53
N HIS A 285 3.07 8.77 -8.56
CA HIS A 285 3.52 8.16 -9.81
C HIS A 285 2.43 7.28 -10.44
N ASN A 286 1.88 6.31 -9.70
CA ASN A 286 0.82 5.40 -10.17
C ASN A 286 -0.10 4.91 -9.03
N PRO A 287 -0.85 5.79 -8.33
CA PRO A 287 -1.63 5.40 -7.14
C PRO A 287 -2.62 4.28 -7.43
N ALA A 288 -3.32 4.32 -8.57
CA ALA A 288 -4.30 3.30 -8.95
C ALA A 288 -3.70 1.90 -9.10
N ILE A 289 -2.57 1.77 -9.81
CA ILE A 289 -1.91 0.49 -10.04
C ILE A 289 -1.37 -0.06 -8.72
N ARG A 290 -0.71 0.79 -7.92
CA ARG A 290 -0.21 0.41 -6.60
C ARG A 290 -1.33 0.02 -5.64
N GLY A 291 -2.49 0.68 -5.73
CA GLY A 291 -3.71 0.27 -5.02
C GLY A 291 -4.18 -1.13 -5.38
N LEU A 292 -4.21 -1.48 -6.67
CA LEU A 292 -4.55 -2.84 -7.12
C LEU A 292 -3.54 -3.88 -6.63
N GLU A 293 -2.25 -3.57 -6.67
CA GLU A 293 -1.20 -4.47 -6.19
C GLU A 293 -1.27 -4.68 -4.68
N ALA A 294 -1.52 -3.62 -3.92
CA ALA A 294 -1.68 -3.67 -2.46
C ALA A 294 -2.82 -4.60 -2.05
N MET A 295 -3.92 -4.63 -2.82
CA MET A 295 -5.07 -5.49 -2.53
C MET A 295 -5.13 -6.77 -3.37
N ARG A 296 -4.08 -7.11 -4.15
CA ARG A 296 -4.12 -8.24 -5.07
C ARG A 296 -4.48 -9.54 -4.37
N HIS A 297 -3.80 -9.82 -3.25
CA HIS A 297 -4.02 -11.04 -2.48
C HIS A 297 -5.47 -11.15 -1.96
N LEU A 298 -6.08 -10.03 -1.53
CA LEU A 298 -7.50 -9.97 -1.13
C LEU A 298 -8.43 -10.13 -2.33
N ALA A 299 -8.08 -9.55 -3.47
CA ALA A 299 -8.94 -9.52 -4.64
C ALA A 299 -8.95 -10.85 -5.40
N GLU A 300 -7.83 -11.58 -5.38
CA GLU A 300 -7.65 -12.86 -6.08
C GLU A 300 -8.12 -14.06 -5.27
N ASP A 301 -8.09 -13.98 -3.94
CA ASP A 301 -8.63 -15.02 -3.08
C ASP A 301 -10.17 -15.11 -3.19
N PRO A 302 -10.74 -16.24 -3.63
CA PRO A 302 -12.18 -16.46 -3.70
C PRO A 302 -12.88 -16.45 -2.34
N GLU A 303 -12.19 -16.84 -1.27
CA GLU A 303 -12.78 -16.96 0.08
C GLU A 303 -12.87 -15.59 0.78
N THR A 304 -12.02 -14.64 0.37
CA THR A 304 -12.06 -13.28 0.91
C THR A 304 -13.37 -12.58 0.51
N PRO A 305 -14.16 -12.03 1.47
CA PRO A 305 -15.39 -11.34 1.15
C PRO A 305 -15.14 -10.09 0.29
N LYS A 306 -16.06 -9.80 -0.63
CA LYS A 306 -15.97 -8.69 -1.59
C LYS A 306 -17.07 -7.68 -1.31
N GLY A 307 -16.70 -6.57 -0.69
CA GLY A 307 -17.61 -5.50 -0.29
C GLY A 307 -17.49 -4.25 -1.17
N ILE A 308 -17.48 -3.11 -0.51
CA ILE A 308 -17.32 -1.78 -1.12
C ILE A 308 -15.85 -1.37 -1.02
N ALA A 309 -15.24 -1.02 -2.14
CA ALA A 309 -13.96 -0.32 -2.18
C ALA A 309 -14.19 1.19 -2.32
N VAL A 310 -13.62 1.94 -1.38
CA VAL A 310 -13.70 3.40 -1.27
C VAL A 310 -12.32 4.02 -1.42
N GLY A 311 -12.22 5.17 -2.08
CA GLY A 311 -10.98 5.93 -2.15
C GLY A 311 -11.23 7.32 -2.70
N ASP A 312 -10.18 8.13 -2.65
CA ASP A 312 -10.22 9.53 -3.07
C ASP A 312 -10.30 9.70 -4.61
N ARG A 313 -10.19 10.96 -5.04
CA ARG A 313 -10.21 11.32 -6.46
C ARG A 313 -9.01 10.79 -7.24
N ALA A 314 -7.87 10.53 -6.61
CA ALA A 314 -6.70 9.95 -7.28
C ALA A 314 -7.01 8.53 -7.80
N TYR A 315 -7.79 7.76 -7.04
CA TYR A 315 -8.21 6.41 -7.44
C TYR A 315 -9.44 6.42 -8.36
N PHE A 316 -10.47 7.23 -8.07
CA PHE A 316 -11.77 7.10 -8.76
C PHE A 316 -12.02 8.13 -9.87
N ALA A 317 -11.40 9.30 -9.80
CA ALA A 317 -11.62 10.38 -10.77
C ALA A 317 -10.46 10.59 -11.75
N VAL A 318 -9.23 10.24 -11.34
CA VAL A 318 -8.00 10.41 -12.13
C VAL A 318 -7.63 9.12 -12.86
N ALA A 319 -7.80 7.96 -12.22
CA ALA A 319 -7.40 6.68 -12.80
C ALA A 319 -8.18 6.37 -14.08
N LYS A 320 -7.52 5.66 -15.01
CA LYS A 320 -8.21 5.14 -16.19
C LYS A 320 -9.11 3.99 -15.77
N THR A 321 -10.30 3.88 -16.39
CA THR A 321 -11.28 2.83 -16.10
C THR A 321 -10.66 1.42 -16.15
N LYS A 322 -9.84 1.14 -17.17
CA LYS A 322 -9.14 -0.14 -17.37
C LYS A 322 -8.06 -0.45 -16.32
N ASP A 323 -7.50 0.58 -15.68
CA ASP A 323 -6.35 0.45 -14.78
C ASP A 323 -6.80 0.37 -13.30
N PHE A 324 -8.10 0.52 -12.99
CA PHE A 324 -8.61 0.45 -11.61
C PHE A 324 -10.06 -0.08 -11.52
N HIS A 325 -10.99 0.56 -12.22
CA HIS A 325 -12.42 0.30 -12.04
C HIS A 325 -12.84 -1.07 -12.59
N GLU A 326 -12.44 -1.38 -13.81
CA GLU A 326 -12.75 -2.65 -14.47
C GLU A 326 -12.17 -3.86 -13.72
N PRO A 327 -10.87 -3.86 -13.33
CA PRO A 327 -10.30 -4.94 -12.52
C PRO A 327 -11.09 -5.21 -11.24
N LEU A 328 -11.38 -4.18 -10.44
CA LEU A 328 -12.09 -4.36 -9.16
C LEU A 328 -13.53 -4.83 -9.35
N ARG A 329 -14.24 -4.32 -10.37
CA ARG A 329 -15.59 -4.78 -10.71
C ARG A 329 -15.60 -6.25 -11.14
N LYS A 330 -14.61 -6.70 -11.91
CA LYS A 330 -14.43 -8.11 -12.28
C LYS A 330 -14.17 -9.00 -11.08
N LYS A 331 -13.47 -8.48 -10.06
CA LYS A 331 -13.22 -9.18 -8.78
C LYS A 331 -14.39 -9.11 -7.80
N GLY A 332 -15.51 -8.48 -8.18
CA GLY A 332 -16.76 -8.47 -7.39
C GLY A 332 -16.93 -7.26 -6.45
N TYR A 333 -15.99 -6.32 -6.43
CA TYR A 333 -16.12 -5.14 -5.57
C TYR A 333 -17.15 -4.14 -6.10
N THR A 334 -17.87 -3.52 -5.18
CA THR A 334 -18.63 -2.30 -5.46
C THR A 334 -17.72 -1.09 -5.27
N LEU A 335 -17.79 -0.14 -6.20
CA LEU A 335 -16.89 1.00 -6.25
C LEU A 335 -17.61 2.28 -5.83
N VAL A 336 -17.07 2.99 -4.85
CA VAL A 336 -17.58 4.27 -4.35
C VAL A 336 -16.42 5.26 -4.27
N GLY A 337 -16.59 6.45 -4.85
CA GLY A 337 -15.58 7.49 -4.79
C GLY A 337 -16.08 8.81 -5.34
N ASP A 338 -15.27 9.84 -5.16
CA ASP A 338 -15.65 11.21 -5.50
C ASP A 338 -15.39 11.54 -6.97
N TYR A 339 -16.25 12.38 -7.52
CA TYR A 339 -16.05 13.01 -8.83
C TYR A 339 -15.27 14.31 -8.70
N LYS A 340 -14.50 14.66 -9.74
CA LYS A 340 -14.05 16.04 -9.93
C LYS A 340 -15.23 16.94 -10.27
N THR A 341 -15.09 18.24 -10.00
CA THR A 341 -16.11 19.24 -10.36
C THR A 341 -16.44 19.23 -11.85
N ASN A 342 -15.45 19.02 -12.71
CA ASN A 342 -15.64 18.87 -14.16
C ASN A 342 -16.14 17.48 -14.61
N GLN A 343 -16.49 16.61 -13.66
CA GLN A 343 -17.05 15.26 -13.87
C GLN A 343 -18.46 15.09 -13.28
N LEU A 344 -19.08 16.18 -12.82
CA LEU A 344 -20.47 16.18 -12.35
C LEU A 344 -21.46 16.19 -13.52
N GLY A 345 -22.74 15.91 -13.22
CA GLY A 345 -23.82 15.91 -14.21
C GLY A 345 -23.75 14.76 -15.22
N LYS A 346 -24.23 15.00 -16.44
CA LYS A 346 -24.29 13.98 -17.51
C LYS A 346 -22.90 13.74 -18.11
N ARG A 347 -22.43 12.50 -18.05
CA ARG A 347 -21.08 12.08 -18.50
C ARG A 347 -21.09 11.21 -19.75
N GLY A 348 -22.23 10.67 -20.11
CA GLY A 348 -22.35 9.84 -21.30
C GLY A 348 -23.79 9.47 -21.59
N SER A 349 -23.94 8.68 -22.64
CA SER A 349 -25.19 8.04 -23.01
C SER A 349 -24.88 6.67 -23.60
N TYR A 350 -25.80 5.75 -23.39
CA TYR A 350 -25.81 4.45 -24.05
C TYR A 350 -27.24 4.22 -24.51
N GLU A 351 -27.47 3.89 -25.78
CA GLU A 351 -28.82 3.90 -26.35
C GLU A 351 -29.56 5.21 -26.02
N THR A 352 -30.69 5.13 -25.32
CA THR A 352 -31.48 6.28 -24.89
C THR A 352 -31.21 6.72 -23.44
N MET A 353 -30.43 5.97 -22.65
CA MET A 353 -30.16 6.30 -21.25
C MET A 353 -29.01 7.30 -21.12
N GLY A 354 -29.13 8.23 -20.18
CA GLY A 354 -28.06 9.16 -19.81
C GLY A 354 -27.32 8.67 -18.55
N LEU A 355 -25.99 8.66 -18.61
CA LEU A 355 -25.15 8.42 -17.42
C LEU A 355 -24.98 9.74 -16.67
N VAL A 356 -25.52 9.83 -15.46
CA VAL A 356 -25.39 11.00 -14.58
C VAL A 356 -24.80 10.53 -13.26
N GLU A 357 -23.62 11.03 -12.91
CA GLU A 357 -22.97 10.79 -11.60
C GLU A 357 -23.00 9.30 -11.16
N GLY A 358 -22.63 8.41 -12.08
CA GLY A 358 -22.47 6.97 -11.83
C GLY A 358 -23.72 6.11 -12.01
N HIS A 359 -24.88 6.71 -12.32
CA HIS A 359 -26.13 5.97 -12.54
C HIS A 359 -26.73 6.25 -13.92
N TRP A 360 -27.40 5.23 -14.47
CA TRP A 360 -28.14 5.35 -15.73
C TRP A 360 -29.55 5.86 -15.45
N TYR A 361 -29.95 6.92 -16.15
CA TYR A 361 -31.24 7.57 -16.00
C TYR A 361 -32.04 7.62 -17.30
N CYS A 362 -33.36 7.71 -17.14
CA CYS A 362 -34.31 7.97 -18.20
C CYS A 362 -34.00 9.31 -18.89
N PRO A 363 -34.05 9.40 -20.24
CA PRO A 363 -33.82 10.65 -20.96
C PRO A 363 -34.87 11.73 -20.67
N ALA A 364 -36.03 11.36 -20.11
CA ALA A 364 -37.05 12.32 -19.67
C ALA A 364 -36.69 13.04 -18.37
N MET A 365 -35.55 12.72 -17.73
CA MET A 365 -35.13 13.37 -16.49
C MET A 365 -34.88 14.88 -16.73
N PRO A 366 -35.55 15.77 -15.98
CA PRO A 366 -35.38 17.21 -16.13
C PRO A 366 -33.93 17.66 -15.93
N LYS A 367 -33.54 18.72 -16.66
CA LYS A 367 -32.19 19.30 -16.59
C LYS A 367 -31.81 19.76 -15.16
N THR A 368 -32.76 20.33 -14.42
CA THR A 368 -32.60 20.74 -13.02
C THR A 368 -32.22 19.58 -12.10
N LEU A 369 -32.70 18.38 -12.42
CA LEU A 369 -32.28 17.17 -11.72
C LEU A 369 -30.90 16.74 -12.21
N VAL A 370 -30.61 16.71 -13.51
CA VAL A 370 -29.28 16.35 -14.05
C VAL A 370 -28.15 17.19 -13.43
N GLU A 371 -28.35 18.50 -13.27
CA GLU A 371 -27.32 19.46 -12.85
C GLU A 371 -27.31 19.75 -11.34
N ALA A 372 -28.19 19.12 -10.55
CA ALA A 372 -28.38 19.43 -9.12
C ALA A 372 -27.09 19.51 -8.29
N THR A 373 -26.16 18.56 -8.47
CA THR A 373 -24.89 18.54 -7.73
C THR A 373 -23.97 19.69 -8.16
N GLU A 374 -23.92 20.01 -9.45
CA GLU A 374 -23.16 21.15 -9.95
C GLU A 374 -23.72 22.47 -9.42
N ASP A 375 -25.05 22.63 -9.43
CA ASP A 375 -25.74 23.80 -8.89
C ASP A 375 -25.44 24.01 -7.40
N PHE A 376 -25.43 22.92 -6.62
CA PHE A 376 -25.12 22.98 -5.19
C PHE A 376 -23.68 23.43 -4.94
N TYR A 377 -22.69 22.82 -5.60
CA TYR A 377 -21.28 23.22 -5.47
C TYR A 377 -21.00 24.63 -5.99
N ALA A 378 -21.79 25.12 -6.95
CA ALA A 378 -21.72 26.49 -7.43
C ALA A 378 -22.46 27.51 -6.55
N GLY A 379 -23.10 27.06 -5.45
CA GLY A 379 -23.89 27.91 -4.55
C GLY A 379 -25.18 28.46 -5.17
N ARG A 380 -25.68 27.85 -6.25
CA ARG A 380 -26.92 28.26 -6.94
C ARG A 380 -28.18 27.75 -6.24
N ILE A 381 -28.06 26.69 -5.43
CA ILE A 381 -29.14 26.11 -4.62
C ILE A 381 -28.63 25.79 -3.22
N ASP A 382 -29.54 25.71 -2.24
CA ASP A 382 -29.23 25.29 -0.88
C ASP A 382 -29.22 23.75 -0.73
N GLU A 383 -28.77 23.28 0.43
CA GLU A 383 -28.66 21.85 0.74
C GLU A 383 -30.03 21.15 0.79
N ALA A 384 -31.07 21.83 1.26
CA ALA A 384 -32.43 21.29 1.31
C ALA A 384 -32.96 21.02 -0.11
N THR A 385 -32.82 21.98 -1.01
CA THR A 385 -33.18 21.87 -2.44
C THR A 385 -32.34 20.80 -3.12
N TYR A 386 -31.04 20.73 -2.83
CA TYR A 386 -30.15 19.69 -3.34
C TYR A 386 -30.65 18.29 -2.96
N ASN A 387 -30.87 18.05 -1.67
CA ASN A 387 -31.36 16.77 -1.15
C ASN A 387 -32.72 16.37 -1.75
N GLN A 388 -33.63 17.34 -1.92
CA GLN A 388 -34.90 17.11 -2.60
C GLN A 388 -34.67 16.66 -4.05
N ARG A 389 -33.86 17.40 -4.83
CA ARG A 389 -33.57 17.04 -6.23
C ARG A 389 -32.90 15.69 -6.36
N ILE A 390 -31.97 15.32 -5.47
CA ILE A 390 -31.34 14.00 -5.44
C ILE A 390 -32.35 12.89 -5.14
N ASN A 391 -33.30 13.13 -4.25
CA ASN A 391 -34.38 12.18 -3.99
C ASN A 391 -35.32 12.03 -5.21
N GLU A 392 -35.67 13.13 -5.87
CA GLU A 392 -36.51 13.11 -7.09
C GLU A 392 -35.83 12.36 -8.25
N ARG A 393 -34.49 12.43 -8.39
CA ARG A 393 -33.73 11.65 -9.39
C ARG A 393 -34.05 10.15 -9.33
N ARG A 394 -34.32 9.60 -8.14
CA ARG A 394 -34.54 8.15 -7.94
C ARG A 394 -35.67 7.59 -8.81
N ALA A 395 -36.72 8.38 -9.06
CA ALA A 395 -37.85 7.95 -9.90
C ALA A 395 -37.45 7.72 -11.37
N PHE A 396 -36.44 8.45 -11.85
CA PHE A 396 -35.93 8.40 -13.22
C PHE A 396 -34.79 7.37 -13.40
N ALA A 397 -34.28 6.77 -12.33
CA ALA A 397 -33.20 5.80 -12.41
C ALA A 397 -33.63 4.57 -13.22
N MET A 398 -32.79 4.13 -14.15
CA MET A 398 -33.01 2.91 -14.91
C MET A 398 -33.02 1.71 -13.95
N ARG A 399 -33.98 0.80 -14.13
CA ARG A 399 -34.12 -0.38 -13.26
C ARG A 399 -33.25 -1.51 -13.77
N ARG A 400 -32.49 -2.15 -12.88
CA ARG A 400 -31.66 -3.30 -13.25
C ARG A 400 -32.55 -4.48 -13.65
N LYS A 401 -32.20 -5.18 -14.73
CA LYS A 401 -32.90 -6.38 -15.23
C LYS A 401 -31.96 -7.58 -15.18
N GLY A 402 -32.37 -8.63 -14.48
CA GLY A 402 -31.59 -9.85 -14.31
C GLY A 402 -30.59 -9.77 -13.14
N LYS A 403 -29.80 -10.84 -12.97
CA LYS A 403 -28.74 -10.90 -11.96
C LYS A 403 -27.58 -9.98 -12.34
N VAL A 404 -26.96 -9.35 -11.34
CA VAL A 404 -25.71 -8.62 -11.49
C VAL A 404 -24.60 -9.67 -11.47
N LEU A 405 -23.83 -9.79 -12.55
CA LEU A 405 -22.66 -10.67 -12.60
C LEU A 405 -21.38 -9.83 -12.53
N PRO A 406 -20.38 -10.22 -11.71
CA PRO A 406 -19.12 -9.49 -11.59
C PRO A 406 -18.44 -9.27 -12.95
N GLY A 407 -18.05 -8.04 -13.25
CA GLY A 407 -17.34 -7.71 -14.49
C GLY A 407 -18.14 -7.79 -15.78
N GLU A 408 -19.42 -8.17 -15.73
CA GLU A 408 -20.28 -8.29 -16.91
C GLU A 408 -21.14 -7.05 -17.15
N SER A 409 -21.65 -6.94 -18.38
CA SER A 409 -22.59 -5.88 -18.75
C SER A 409 -23.92 -6.05 -18.02
N GLN A 410 -24.36 -4.98 -17.34
CA GLN A 410 -25.65 -4.94 -16.68
C GLN A 410 -26.75 -4.56 -17.66
N ARG A 411 -27.81 -5.38 -17.75
CA ARG A 411 -29.02 -5.02 -18.49
C ARG A 411 -29.90 -4.08 -17.67
N PHE A 412 -30.47 -3.09 -18.33
CA PHE A 412 -31.38 -2.12 -17.73
C PHE A 412 -32.76 -2.16 -18.38
N MET A 413 -33.77 -1.72 -17.63
CA MET A 413 -35.16 -1.57 -18.05
C MET A 413 -35.64 -0.16 -17.75
N CYS A 414 -36.39 0.40 -18.69
CA CYS A 414 -37.00 1.72 -18.55
C CYS A 414 -37.88 1.79 -17.26
N PRO A 415 -37.75 2.86 -16.45
CA PRO A 415 -38.59 3.07 -15.27
C PRO A 415 -40.06 3.36 -15.63
N GLY A 416 -40.35 3.75 -16.87
CA GLY A 416 -41.70 4.02 -17.36
C GLY A 416 -42.43 2.86 -18.05
N ARG A 417 -41.81 1.68 -18.17
CA ARG A 417 -42.39 0.50 -18.86
C ARG A 417 -42.41 -0.74 -17.97
N GLY A 418 -43.38 -1.65 -18.19
CA GLY A 418 -43.44 -2.95 -17.50
C GLY A 418 -43.96 -2.91 -16.05
N LYS A 419 -44.03 -4.09 -15.41
CA LYS A 419 -44.49 -4.22 -14.02
C LYS A 419 -43.54 -3.47 -13.07
N GLY A 420 -44.10 -2.75 -12.10
CA GLY A 420 -43.34 -1.95 -11.12
C GLY A 420 -42.75 -0.64 -11.66
N LYS A 421 -43.39 -0.02 -12.67
CA LYS A 421 -42.99 1.29 -13.20
C LYS A 421 -42.97 2.35 -12.08
N THR A 422 -41.94 3.18 -12.06
CA THR A 422 -41.71 4.24 -11.05
C THR A 422 -42.01 5.63 -11.60
N LEU A 423 -42.23 5.73 -12.91
CA LEU A 423 -42.40 7.01 -13.62
C LEU A 423 -43.52 6.91 -14.66
N ALA A 424 -44.41 7.90 -14.71
CA ALA A 424 -45.26 8.13 -15.87
C ALA A 424 -44.46 8.95 -16.89
N CYS A 425 -43.85 8.29 -17.87
CA CYS A 425 -42.92 8.92 -18.80
C CYS A 425 -43.65 9.38 -20.08
N PRO A 426 -43.54 10.67 -20.48
CA PRO A 426 -44.17 11.17 -21.69
C PRO A 426 -43.54 10.60 -22.98
N LEU A 427 -42.32 10.05 -22.89
CA LEU A 427 -41.60 9.44 -24.01
C LEU A 427 -42.00 7.98 -24.27
N VAL A 428 -42.92 7.44 -23.46
CA VAL A 428 -43.44 6.08 -23.62
C VAL A 428 -44.85 6.20 -24.17
N GLU A 429 -45.06 5.71 -25.39
CA GLU A 429 -46.41 5.55 -25.93
C GLU A 429 -47.28 4.78 -24.93
N LYS A 430 -48.47 5.32 -24.66
CA LYS A 430 -49.47 4.65 -23.83
C LYS A 430 -49.81 3.32 -24.53
N SER A 431 -49.40 2.22 -23.91
CA SER A 431 -49.77 0.87 -24.34
C SER A 431 -51.17 0.55 -23.86
#